data_AF-A0A4Q3G0N3-F1
#
_entry.id   AF-A0A4Q3G0N3-F1
#
_cell.length_a   1.000
_cell.length_b   1.000
_cell.length_c   1.000
_cell.angle_alpha   90.00
_cell.angle_beta   90.00
_cell.angle_gamma   90.00
#
_symmetry.space_group_name_H-M   'P 1'
#
loop_
_entity.id
_entity.type
_entity.pdbx_description
1 polymer ?
#
loop_
_entity_poly.entity_id
_entity_poly.type
_entity_poly.pdbx_seq_one_letter_code
_entity_poly.pdbx_strand_id
1 'polypeptide(L)'
;MDRFETMSAFERMRALKHSAIGTWSQRAYEDDIIRGRFLGRGSFILNAPDAIRHVLVDNYENYTRTPVGIRVLRPILGEDGLLLAHGKSWKLQRRTLAPAFSPRAVSLLTPHMIAATDATIAELDQADGQLYDLREAMQRLALDIAGRTMFSFALEKHGAALRAFVNDYGDRLARPHFLDLLFPLSWPTPRDFSRGKFRREWTRFLSVLIAERREMGPSLDGPRDLFDLMVDARDPETGDAFADHELADQIATMILAGHETTATALF
;
A
#
# COMPACT_ATOMS: atom_id res chain seq x y z
N MET A 1 3.55 23.72 -29.28
CA MET A 1 3.96 22.33 -29.55
C MET A 1 4.43 21.76 -28.22
N ASP A 2 3.70 20.78 -27.70
CA ASP A 2 3.78 20.41 -26.28
C ASP A 2 5.09 19.67 -25.99
N ARG A 3 5.91 20.20 -25.08
CA ARG A 3 7.31 19.77 -24.86
C ARG A 3 7.41 18.28 -24.55
N PHE A 4 6.34 17.68 -24.02
CA PHE A 4 6.22 16.26 -23.68
C PHE A 4 5.91 15.34 -24.87
N GLU A 5 5.21 15.81 -25.91
CA GLU A 5 4.98 15.00 -27.13
C GLU A 5 6.31 14.70 -27.83
N THR A 6 7.29 15.59 -27.70
CA THR A 6 8.65 15.46 -28.25
C THR A 6 9.66 14.75 -27.34
N MET A 7 9.33 14.48 -26.08
CA MET A 7 10.28 13.85 -25.15
C MET A 7 10.47 12.36 -25.46
N SER A 8 11.73 11.97 -25.56
CA SER A 8 12.15 10.57 -25.67
C SER A 8 11.74 9.77 -24.42
N ALA A 9 11.64 8.44 -24.56
CA ALA A 9 11.33 7.55 -23.42
C ALA A 9 12.33 7.71 -22.25
N PHE A 10 13.59 8.05 -22.55
CA PHE A 10 14.62 8.27 -21.54
C PHE A 10 14.39 9.56 -20.75
N GLU A 11 14.06 10.66 -21.43
CA GLU A 11 13.76 11.94 -20.78
C GLU A 11 12.48 11.84 -19.93
N ARG A 12 11.45 11.13 -20.42
CA ARG A 12 10.25 10.85 -19.63
C ARG A 12 10.58 10.06 -18.37
N MET A 13 11.42 9.02 -18.47
CA MET A 13 11.87 8.28 -17.28
C MET A 13 12.66 9.15 -16.30
N ARG A 14 13.55 10.02 -16.81
CA ARG A 14 14.30 10.93 -15.94
C ARG A 14 13.37 11.92 -15.24
N ALA A 15 12.37 12.46 -15.94
CA ALA A 15 11.38 13.35 -15.36
C ALA A 15 10.46 12.63 -14.35
N LEU A 16 10.02 11.41 -14.66
CA LEU A 16 9.24 10.55 -13.75
C LEU A 16 9.96 10.27 -12.42
N LYS A 17 11.31 10.28 -12.40
CA LYS A 17 12.09 10.13 -11.15
C LYS A 17 11.97 11.34 -10.23
N HIS A 18 11.62 12.51 -10.75
CA HIS A 18 11.54 13.75 -9.99
C HIS A 18 10.10 14.19 -9.73
N SER A 19 9.21 14.08 -10.71
CA SER A 19 7.78 14.36 -10.55
C SER A 19 6.96 13.65 -11.61
N ALA A 20 6.03 12.78 -11.20
CA ALA A 20 5.13 12.09 -12.11
C ALA A 20 4.14 13.05 -12.78
N ILE A 21 3.52 13.93 -11.98
CA ILE A 21 2.60 14.98 -12.45
C ILE A 21 3.34 16.03 -13.28
N GLY A 22 4.60 16.30 -12.94
CA GLY A 22 5.46 17.17 -13.75
C GLY A 22 5.76 16.61 -15.14
N THR A 23 5.46 15.34 -15.42
CA THR A 23 5.52 14.77 -16.78
C THR A 23 4.26 14.94 -17.60
N TRP A 24 3.20 15.47 -16.99
CA TRP A 24 1.94 15.70 -17.65
C TRP A 24 1.99 17.03 -18.38
N SER A 25 1.50 17.01 -19.61
CA SER A 25 1.48 18.17 -20.47
C SER A 25 0.25 19.04 -20.15
N GLN A 26 0.19 20.29 -20.64
CA GLN A 26 -0.94 21.17 -20.33
C GLN A 26 -2.28 20.54 -20.73
N ARG A 27 -2.28 19.82 -21.86
CA ARG A 27 -3.43 19.05 -22.34
C ARG A 27 -3.98 18.09 -21.28
N ALA A 28 -3.13 17.49 -20.44
CA ALA A 28 -3.54 16.57 -19.36
C ALA A 28 -4.51 17.18 -18.35
N TYR A 29 -4.63 18.51 -18.32
CA TYR A 29 -5.53 19.24 -17.43
C TYR A 29 -6.70 19.90 -18.17
N GLU A 30 -6.68 19.91 -19.51
CA GLU A 30 -7.64 20.63 -20.35
C GLU A 30 -8.49 19.69 -21.22
N ASP A 31 -7.89 18.60 -21.71
CA ASP A 31 -8.56 17.64 -22.58
C ASP A 31 -9.26 16.54 -21.76
N ASP A 32 -10.47 16.16 -22.18
CA ASP A 32 -11.25 15.09 -21.56
C ASP A 32 -10.57 13.72 -21.62
N ILE A 33 -9.95 13.41 -22.76
CA ILE A 33 -9.26 12.14 -23.01
C ILE A 33 -8.02 12.41 -23.86
N ILE A 34 -6.86 11.94 -23.38
CA ILE A 34 -5.61 12.02 -24.12
C ILE A 34 -5.13 10.63 -24.46
N ARG A 35 -4.94 10.40 -25.75
CA ARG A 35 -4.29 9.21 -26.26
C ARG A 35 -2.81 9.50 -26.50
N GLY A 36 -1.97 8.69 -25.87
CA GLY A 36 -0.52 8.72 -26.04
C GLY A 36 0.05 7.35 -26.37
N ARG A 37 1.37 7.31 -26.43
CA ARG A 37 2.15 6.08 -26.54
C ARG A 37 3.26 6.11 -25.49
N PHE A 38 3.45 4.99 -24.82
CA PHE A 38 4.51 4.80 -23.86
C PHE A 38 5.17 3.43 -24.08
N LEU A 39 6.48 3.42 -24.37
CA LEU A 39 7.26 2.21 -24.69
C LEU A 39 6.57 1.31 -25.72
N GLY A 40 6.08 1.91 -26.80
CA GLY A 40 5.43 1.16 -27.89
C GLY A 40 3.97 0.76 -27.61
N ARG A 41 3.47 0.89 -26.37
CA ARG A 41 2.08 0.59 -25.97
C ARG A 41 1.22 1.84 -25.95
N GLY A 42 -0.08 1.69 -26.24
CA GLY A 42 -1.04 2.79 -26.07
C GLY A 42 -1.14 3.18 -24.59
N SER A 43 -1.23 4.48 -24.33
CA SER A 43 -1.49 5.03 -22.99
C SER A 43 -2.65 6.02 -23.07
N PHE A 44 -3.47 6.08 -22.04
CA PHE A 44 -4.60 7.00 -21.98
C PHE A 44 -4.58 7.78 -20.66
N ILE A 45 -4.90 9.07 -20.72
CA ILE A 45 -5.25 9.90 -19.57
C ILE A 45 -6.74 10.21 -19.70
N LEU A 46 -7.50 9.97 -18.65
CA LEU A 46 -8.96 10.10 -18.64
C LEU A 46 -9.36 11.11 -17.57
N ASN A 47 -9.92 12.23 -18.00
CA ASN A 47 -10.43 13.30 -17.15
C ASN A 47 -11.97 13.38 -17.20
N ALA A 48 -12.58 12.90 -18.29
CA ALA A 48 -14.04 12.88 -18.43
C ALA A 48 -14.68 11.92 -17.41
N PRO A 49 -15.70 12.33 -16.63
CA PRO A 49 -16.35 11.49 -15.63
C PRO A 49 -16.89 10.16 -16.18
N ASP A 50 -17.49 10.18 -17.37
CA ASP A 50 -18.03 8.97 -18.01
C ASP A 50 -16.91 7.99 -18.40
N ALA A 51 -15.75 8.50 -18.82
CA ALA A 51 -14.59 7.67 -19.14
C ALA A 51 -13.96 7.08 -17.87
N ILE A 52 -13.85 7.87 -16.79
CA ILE A 52 -13.38 7.39 -15.48
C ILE A 52 -14.32 6.31 -14.94
N ARG A 53 -15.64 6.54 -15.00
CA ARG A 53 -16.67 5.57 -14.60
C ARG A 53 -16.57 4.29 -15.42
N HIS A 54 -16.41 4.40 -16.73
CA HIS A 54 -16.26 3.22 -17.60
C HIS A 54 -15.10 2.33 -17.14
N VAL A 55 -13.94 2.93 -16.86
CA VAL A 55 -12.74 2.18 -16.45
C VAL A 55 -12.82 1.66 -15.01
N LEU A 56 -13.32 2.46 -14.07
CA LEU A 56 -13.27 2.14 -12.64
C LEU A 56 -14.53 1.41 -12.11
N VAL A 57 -15.65 1.48 -12.82
CA VAL A 57 -16.95 0.97 -12.35
C VAL A 57 -17.57 0.01 -13.34
N ASP A 58 -17.82 0.45 -14.58
CA ASP A 58 -18.68 -0.32 -15.50
C ASP A 58 -17.93 -1.46 -16.21
N ASN A 59 -16.62 -1.31 -16.44
CA ASN A 59 -15.81 -2.24 -17.24
C ASN A 59 -14.46 -2.59 -16.58
N TYR A 60 -14.37 -2.49 -15.25
CA TYR A 60 -13.11 -2.66 -14.50
C TYR A 60 -12.42 -4.02 -14.70
N GLU A 61 -13.15 -5.09 -15.05
CA GLU A 61 -12.58 -6.43 -15.26
C GLU A 61 -11.58 -6.47 -16.44
N ASN A 62 -11.67 -5.53 -17.38
CA ASN A 62 -10.74 -5.41 -18.51
C ASN A 62 -9.47 -4.60 -18.18
N TYR A 63 -9.38 -4.01 -16.99
CA TYR A 63 -8.28 -3.15 -16.60
C TYR A 63 -7.53 -3.75 -15.41
N THR A 64 -6.35 -4.29 -15.69
CA THR A 64 -5.48 -4.89 -14.67
C THR A 64 -4.27 -4.01 -14.39
N ARG A 65 -3.57 -4.33 -13.30
CA ARG A 65 -2.37 -3.58 -12.92
C ARG A 65 -1.26 -3.84 -13.93
N THR A 66 -0.47 -2.81 -14.20
CA THR A 66 0.62 -2.94 -15.17
C THR A 66 1.67 -3.96 -14.70
N PRO A 67 2.33 -4.67 -15.63
CA PRO A 67 3.42 -5.59 -15.31
C PRO A 67 4.49 -4.99 -14.39
N VAL A 68 4.87 -3.73 -14.66
CA VAL A 68 5.83 -3.00 -13.82
C VAL A 68 5.29 -2.76 -12.41
N GLY A 69 4.01 -2.39 -12.27
CA GLY A 69 3.37 -2.19 -10.98
C GLY A 69 3.37 -3.48 -10.15
N ILE A 70 3.02 -4.62 -10.76
CA ILE A 70 3.05 -5.92 -10.09
C ILE A 70 4.48 -6.27 -9.65
N ARG A 71 5.47 -6.16 -10.55
CA ARG A 71 6.88 -6.46 -10.26
C ARG A 71 7.42 -5.65 -9.07
N VAL A 72 7.03 -4.38 -8.99
CA VAL A 72 7.49 -3.44 -7.95
C VAL A 72 6.76 -3.63 -6.63
N LEU A 73 5.51 -4.06 -6.62
CA LEU A 73 4.68 -4.10 -5.41
C LEU A 73 4.60 -5.49 -4.77
N ARG A 74 4.68 -6.56 -5.58
CA ARG A 74 4.64 -7.95 -5.09
C ARG A 74 5.66 -8.26 -3.98
N PRO A 75 6.91 -7.79 -4.01
CA PRO A 75 7.88 -8.15 -2.97
C PRO A 75 7.54 -7.63 -1.57
N ILE A 76 6.73 -6.58 -1.47
CA ILE A 76 6.35 -5.99 -0.18
C ILE A 76 4.91 -6.35 0.21
N LEU A 77 4.00 -6.49 -0.75
CA LEU A 77 2.59 -6.84 -0.49
C LEU A 77 2.31 -8.34 -0.47
N GLY A 78 3.15 -9.13 -1.13
CA GLY A 78 2.91 -10.53 -1.41
C GLY A 78 2.14 -10.80 -2.69
N GLU A 79 1.81 -12.07 -2.92
CA GLU A 79 1.13 -12.50 -4.16
C GLU A 79 -0.39 -12.36 -4.01
N ASP A 80 -0.90 -12.66 -2.82
CA ASP A 80 -2.33 -12.81 -2.54
C ASP A 80 -2.92 -11.60 -1.81
N GLY A 81 -2.19 -10.48 -1.70
CA GLY A 81 -2.68 -9.26 -1.07
C GLY A 81 -3.76 -8.56 -1.90
N LEU A 82 -4.77 -7.99 -1.23
CA LEU A 82 -5.94 -7.36 -1.87
C LEU A 82 -5.57 -6.30 -2.92
N LEU A 83 -4.45 -5.61 -2.74
CA LEU A 83 -3.98 -4.55 -3.63
C LEU A 83 -3.46 -5.09 -4.98
N LEU A 84 -3.03 -6.36 -5.04
CA LEU A 84 -2.57 -7.02 -6.27
C LEU A 84 -3.55 -8.06 -6.80
N ALA A 85 -4.57 -8.43 -6.02
CA ALA A 85 -5.61 -9.32 -6.46
C ALA A 85 -6.40 -8.76 -7.66
N HIS A 86 -6.86 -9.65 -8.53
CA HIS A 86 -7.65 -9.31 -9.72
C HIS A 86 -8.83 -10.27 -9.93
N GLY A 87 -9.85 -9.80 -10.66
CA GLY A 87 -11.00 -10.60 -11.08
C GLY A 87 -11.70 -11.28 -9.90
N LYS A 88 -11.88 -12.61 -10.00
CA LYS A 88 -12.58 -13.41 -8.98
C LYS A 88 -11.87 -13.40 -7.62
N SER A 89 -10.54 -13.49 -7.61
CA SER A 89 -9.75 -13.46 -6.36
C SER A 89 -9.95 -12.14 -5.62
N TRP A 90 -9.89 -11.01 -6.33
CA TRP A 90 -10.17 -9.71 -5.72
C TRP A 90 -11.58 -9.59 -5.15
N LYS A 91 -12.61 -10.08 -5.87
CA LYS A 91 -14.00 -10.06 -5.38
C LYS A 91 -14.12 -10.85 -4.07
N LEU A 92 -13.53 -12.05 -4.03
CA LEU A 92 -13.52 -12.91 -2.86
C LEU A 92 -12.83 -12.22 -1.68
N GLN A 93 -11.57 -11.81 -1.85
CA GLN A 93 -10.80 -11.17 -0.78
C GLN A 93 -11.46 -9.89 -0.26
N ARG A 94 -11.97 -9.03 -1.16
CA ARG A 94 -12.68 -7.80 -0.79
C ARG A 94 -13.92 -8.10 0.02
N ARG A 95 -14.72 -9.08 -0.41
CA ARG A 95 -15.96 -9.47 0.28
C ARG A 95 -15.65 -10.05 1.67
N THR A 96 -14.64 -10.90 1.78
CA THR A 96 -14.19 -11.48 3.05
C THR A 96 -13.67 -10.42 4.02
N LEU A 97 -12.92 -9.42 3.53
CA LEU A 97 -12.35 -8.36 4.38
C LEU A 97 -13.31 -7.22 4.71
N ALA A 98 -14.33 -6.95 3.87
CA ALA A 98 -15.22 -5.81 4.06
C ALA A 98 -15.85 -5.69 5.47
N PRO A 99 -16.27 -6.78 6.15
CA PRO A 99 -16.80 -6.71 7.51
C PRO A 99 -15.81 -6.14 8.54
N ALA A 100 -14.50 -6.42 8.37
CA ALA A 100 -13.43 -5.91 9.24
C ALA A 100 -13.26 -4.38 9.13
N PHE A 101 -13.80 -3.78 8.07
CA PHE A 101 -13.80 -2.32 7.84
C PHE A 101 -15.21 -1.71 7.96
N SER A 102 -16.16 -2.42 8.57
CA SER A 102 -17.47 -1.87 8.86
C SER A 102 -17.39 -0.73 9.90
N PRO A 103 -18.33 0.22 9.95
CA PRO A 103 -18.32 1.30 10.94
C PRO A 103 -18.18 0.78 12.38
N ARG A 104 -18.88 -0.33 12.71
CA ARG A 104 -18.78 -0.98 14.02
C ARG A 104 -17.38 -1.52 14.29
N ALA A 105 -16.73 -2.14 13.31
CA ALA A 105 -15.38 -2.66 13.45
C ALA A 105 -14.36 -1.52 13.64
N VAL A 106 -14.47 -0.44 12.85
CA VAL A 106 -13.60 0.74 12.96
C VAL A 106 -13.74 1.41 14.33
N SER A 107 -14.94 1.45 14.90
CA SER A 107 -15.14 1.95 16.27
C SER A 107 -14.35 1.16 17.32
N LEU A 108 -14.11 -0.14 17.12
CA LEU A 108 -13.26 -0.95 18.01
C LEU A 108 -11.78 -0.57 17.90
N LEU A 109 -11.36 -0.06 16.74
CA LEU A 109 -9.98 0.38 16.48
C LEU A 109 -9.68 1.78 17.02
N THR A 110 -10.72 2.57 17.32
CA THR A 110 -10.60 3.98 17.74
C THR A 110 -9.71 4.18 18.97
N PRO A 111 -9.78 3.36 20.04
CA PRO A 111 -8.88 3.50 21.19
C PRO A 111 -7.40 3.41 20.82
N HIS A 112 -7.03 2.55 19.87
CA HIS A 112 -5.65 2.44 19.40
C HIS A 112 -5.18 3.69 18.65
N MET A 113 -6.08 4.29 17.85
CA MET A 113 -5.81 5.54 17.14
C MET A 113 -5.62 6.70 18.11
N ILE A 114 -6.49 6.81 19.12
CA ILE A 114 -6.39 7.83 20.19
C ILE A 114 -5.05 7.68 20.92
N ALA A 115 -4.70 6.47 21.36
CA ALA A 115 -3.46 6.24 22.10
C ALA A 115 -2.20 6.60 21.31
N ALA A 116 -2.17 6.38 19.99
CA ALA A 116 -1.06 6.82 19.13
C ALA A 116 -1.03 8.35 18.96
N THR A 117 -2.21 8.95 18.85
CA THR A 117 -2.38 10.40 18.71
C THR A 117 -1.94 11.13 19.99
N ASP A 118 -2.39 10.67 21.15
CA ASP A 118 -2.03 11.24 22.47
C ASP A 118 -0.52 11.16 22.71
N ALA A 119 0.12 10.03 22.36
CA ALA A 119 1.56 9.89 22.44
C ALA A 119 2.29 10.90 21.53
N THR A 120 1.79 11.10 20.31
CA THR A 120 2.36 12.07 19.37
C THR A 120 2.17 13.52 19.85
N ILE A 121 1.00 13.85 20.42
CA ILE A 121 0.76 15.17 21.01
C ILE A 121 1.73 15.41 22.18
N ALA A 122 1.90 14.43 23.07
CA ALA A 122 2.83 14.55 24.18
C ALA A 122 4.29 14.74 23.74
N GLU A 123 4.71 14.11 22.63
CA GLU A 123 6.02 14.35 22.01
C GLU A 123 6.14 15.77 21.45
N LEU A 124 5.10 16.28 20.80
CA LEU A 124 5.07 17.63 20.25
C LEU A 124 5.07 18.70 21.33
N ASP A 125 4.32 18.52 22.41
CA ASP A 125 4.29 19.43 23.57
C ASP A 125 5.67 19.56 24.22
N GLN A 126 6.46 18.48 24.25
CA GLN A 126 7.84 18.51 24.75
C GLN A 126 8.80 19.26 23.83
N ALA A 127 8.46 19.39 22.56
CA ALA A 127 9.26 20.12 21.56
C ALA A 127 8.86 21.61 21.46
N ASP A 128 8.09 22.14 22.42
CA ASP A 128 7.66 23.54 22.39
C ASP A 128 8.85 24.51 22.25
N GLY A 129 8.69 25.48 21.34
CA GLY A 129 9.72 26.43 20.97
C GLY A 129 10.88 25.90 20.10
N GLN A 130 10.86 24.63 19.67
CA GLN A 130 11.84 24.04 18.75
C GLN A 130 11.30 23.91 17.32
N LEU A 131 12.20 23.89 16.33
CA LEU A 131 11.83 23.49 14.97
C LEU A 131 11.55 21.99 14.95
N TYR A 132 10.39 21.60 14.43
CA TYR A 132 9.95 20.20 14.37
C TYR A 132 9.55 19.82 12.94
N ASP A 133 10.00 18.65 12.47
CA ASP A 133 9.60 18.11 11.18
C ASP A 133 8.23 17.41 11.30
N LEU A 134 7.17 18.16 10.97
CA LEU A 134 5.80 17.64 11.01
C LEU A 134 5.54 16.53 9.99
N ARG A 135 6.28 16.48 8.87
CA ARG A 135 6.11 15.41 7.89
C ARG A 135 6.61 14.09 8.48
N GLU A 136 7.79 14.09 9.08
CA GLU A 136 8.30 12.91 9.79
C GLU A 136 7.40 12.53 10.97
N ALA A 137 6.84 13.52 11.67
CA ALA A 137 5.86 13.30 12.73
C ALA A 137 4.61 12.57 12.23
N MET A 138 3.99 13.05 11.15
CA MET A 138 2.77 12.45 10.59
C MET A 138 3.04 11.05 10.01
N GLN A 139 4.22 10.84 9.42
CA GLN A 139 4.64 9.49 9.00
C GLN A 139 4.74 8.55 10.21
N ARG A 140 5.43 8.96 11.28
CA ARG A 140 5.54 8.16 12.51
C ARG A 140 4.17 7.87 13.14
N LEU A 141 3.31 8.87 13.23
CA LEU A 141 1.94 8.72 13.73
C LEU A 141 1.12 7.74 12.89
N ALA A 142 1.12 7.88 11.56
CA ALA A 142 0.36 6.99 10.68
C ALA A 142 0.84 5.54 10.77
N LEU A 143 2.16 5.31 10.90
CA LEU A 143 2.69 3.96 11.08
C LEU A 143 2.33 3.38 12.44
N ASP A 144 2.38 4.21 13.48
CA ASP A 144 2.00 3.81 14.83
C ASP A 144 0.52 3.45 14.91
N ILE A 145 -0.36 4.28 14.32
CA ILE A 145 -1.79 3.96 14.16
C ILE A 145 -1.96 2.64 13.40
N ALA A 146 -1.34 2.48 12.22
CA ALA A 146 -1.47 1.25 11.43
C ALA A 146 -1.02 0.03 12.24
N GLY A 147 0.08 0.16 12.98
CA GLY A 147 0.62 -0.92 13.78
C GLY A 147 -0.22 -1.27 15.01
N ARG A 148 -0.67 -0.28 15.79
CA ARG A 148 -1.51 -0.51 16.98
C ARG A 148 -2.89 -1.03 16.60
N THR A 149 -3.46 -0.53 15.51
CA THR A 149 -4.76 -1.03 15.02
C THR A 149 -4.66 -2.42 14.39
N MET A 150 -3.49 -2.80 13.85
CA MET A 150 -3.25 -4.15 13.33
C MET A 150 -2.92 -5.15 14.43
N PHE A 151 -2.06 -4.80 15.39
CA PHE A 151 -1.47 -5.78 16.31
C PHE A 151 -1.62 -5.44 17.79
N SER A 152 -2.29 -4.35 18.18
CA SER A 152 -2.50 -3.88 19.57
C SER A 152 -1.27 -3.53 20.42
N PHE A 153 -0.17 -4.28 20.36
CA PHE A 153 0.98 -4.21 21.29
C PHE A 153 2.34 -4.36 20.58
N ALA A 154 2.38 -5.01 19.42
CA ALA A 154 3.65 -5.44 18.81
C ALA A 154 4.54 -4.26 18.36
N LEU A 155 4.00 -3.05 18.22
CA LEU A 155 4.78 -1.90 17.75
C LEU A 155 5.71 -1.28 18.78
N GLU A 156 5.48 -1.45 20.08
CA GLU A 156 6.44 -0.99 21.09
C GLU A 156 7.80 -1.70 20.90
N LYS A 157 7.76 -3.00 20.59
CA LYS A 157 8.94 -3.83 20.38
C LYS A 157 9.44 -3.79 18.93
N HIS A 158 8.54 -3.87 17.95
CA HIS A 158 8.90 -4.09 16.55
C HIS A 158 8.64 -2.89 15.64
N GLY A 159 8.08 -1.81 16.14
CA GLY A 159 7.69 -0.65 15.33
C GLY A 159 8.87 -0.04 14.60
N ALA A 160 10.01 0.15 15.28
CA ALA A 160 11.23 0.65 14.65
C ALA A 160 11.71 -0.25 13.49
N ALA A 161 11.67 -1.58 13.66
CA ALA A 161 12.03 -2.54 12.63
C ALA A 161 11.04 -2.50 11.45
N LEU A 162 9.73 -2.40 11.74
CA LEU A 162 8.70 -2.24 10.73
C LEU A 162 8.94 -0.99 9.88
N ARG A 163 9.19 0.18 10.49
CA ARG A 163 9.49 1.41 9.71
C ARG A 163 10.76 1.25 8.89
N ALA A 164 11.79 0.62 9.45
CA ALA A 164 13.04 0.39 8.73
C ALA A 164 12.82 -0.44 7.46
N PHE A 165 11.99 -1.50 7.52
CA PHE A 165 11.63 -2.30 6.34
C PHE A 165 10.85 -1.48 5.30
N VAL A 166 9.84 -0.71 5.75
CA VAL A 166 8.99 0.08 4.85
C VAL A 166 9.82 1.16 4.14
N ASN A 167 10.64 1.90 4.90
CA ASN A 167 11.51 2.96 4.38
C ASN A 167 12.60 2.41 3.45
N ASP A 168 13.27 1.32 3.84
CA ASP A 168 14.30 0.68 3.00
C ASP A 168 13.71 0.27 1.64
N TYR A 169 12.50 -0.31 1.65
CA TYR A 169 11.82 -0.66 0.43
C TYR A 169 11.44 0.56 -0.41
N GLY A 170 10.80 1.56 0.22
CA GLY A 170 10.38 2.80 -0.43
C GLY A 170 11.53 3.53 -1.12
N ASP A 171 12.66 3.65 -0.43
CA ASP A 171 13.82 4.40 -0.90
C ASP A 171 14.60 3.67 -2.00
N ARG A 172 14.73 2.33 -1.90
CA ARG A 172 15.66 1.57 -2.74
C ARG A 172 14.98 0.73 -3.82
N LEU A 173 13.83 0.13 -3.51
CA LEU A 173 13.26 -0.98 -4.30
C LEU A 173 11.90 -0.67 -4.91
N ALA A 174 11.14 0.27 -4.34
CA ALA A 174 9.81 0.68 -4.78
C ALA A 174 9.82 1.53 -6.06
N ARG A 175 10.98 2.05 -6.49
CA ARG A 175 11.09 2.84 -7.72
C ARG A 175 11.27 1.93 -8.94
N PRO A 176 10.43 2.06 -9.99
CA PRO A 176 10.62 1.31 -11.23
C PRO A 176 11.98 1.63 -11.90
N HIS A 177 12.70 0.59 -12.31
CA HIS A 177 13.92 0.71 -13.12
C HIS A 177 13.61 0.47 -14.60
N PHE A 178 14.39 1.01 -15.53
CA PHE A 178 14.14 0.86 -16.98
C PHE A 178 13.87 -0.58 -17.43
N LEU A 179 14.66 -1.54 -16.93
CA LEU A 179 14.48 -2.97 -17.22
C LEU A 179 13.15 -3.54 -16.67
N ASP A 180 12.62 -2.99 -15.58
CA ASP A 180 11.30 -3.37 -15.05
C ASP A 180 10.17 -3.04 -16.03
N LEU A 181 10.35 -1.96 -16.82
CA LEU A 181 9.39 -1.55 -17.84
C LEU A 181 9.56 -2.31 -19.16
N LEU A 182 10.80 -2.68 -19.51
CA LEU A 182 11.12 -3.35 -20.77
C LEU A 182 10.78 -4.84 -20.74
N PHE A 183 11.14 -5.53 -19.65
CA PHE A 183 11.00 -6.99 -19.60
C PHE A 183 9.62 -7.45 -19.13
N PRO A 184 9.06 -8.50 -19.76
CA PRO A 184 7.81 -9.12 -19.30
C PRO A 184 7.99 -9.68 -17.89
N LEU A 185 6.90 -9.84 -17.13
CA LEU A 185 6.92 -10.36 -15.75
C LEU A 185 7.62 -11.72 -15.60
N SER A 186 7.56 -12.56 -16.64
CA SER A 186 8.19 -13.88 -16.67
C SER A 186 9.72 -13.84 -16.75
N TRP A 187 10.32 -12.70 -17.11
CA TRP A 187 11.77 -12.57 -17.25
C TRP A 187 12.34 -11.80 -16.06
N PRO A 188 13.31 -12.37 -15.31
CA PRO A 188 13.86 -11.68 -14.14
C PRO A 188 14.67 -10.44 -14.55
N THR A 189 14.60 -9.41 -13.73
CA THR A 189 15.52 -8.26 -13.78
C THR A 189 16.57 -8.38 -12.69
N PRO A 190 17.73 -7.70 -12.80
CA PRO A 190 18.72 -7.66 -11.71
C PRO A 190 18.15 -7.19 -10.36
N ARG A 191 17.15 -6.28 -10.38
CA ARG A 191 16.48 -5.81 -9.15
C ARG A 191 15.56 -6.84 -8.53
N ASP A 192 15.08 -7.81 -9.30
CA ASP A 192 14.21 -8.87 -8.79
C ASP A 192 14.96 -9.77 -7.79
N PHE A 193 16.29 -9.88 -7.90
CA PHE A 193 17.11 -10.57 -6.89
C PHE A 193 17.13 -9.84 -5.55
N SER A 194 17.36 -8.52 -5.55
CA SER A 194 17.32 -7.69 -4.34
C SER A 194 15.91 -7.68 -3.72
N ARG A 195 14.88 -7.53 -4.55
CA ARG A 195 13.47 -7.63 -4.14
C ARG A 195 13.12 -9.00 -3.56
N GLY A 196 13.63 -10.09 -4.15
CA GLY A 196 13.43 -11.44 -3.63
C GLY A 196 14.14 -11.67 -2.30
N LYS A 197 15.34 -11.09 -2.10
CA LYS A 197 16.00 -11.09 -0.80
C LYS A 197 15.16 -10.34 0.24
N PHE A 198 14.74 -9.12 -0.08
CA PHE A 198 13.88 -8.31 0.77
C PHE A 198 12.60 -9.06 1.16
N ARG A 199 11.88 -9.65 0.18
CA ARG A 199 10.63 -10.40 0.43
C ARG A 199 10.84 -11.51 1.44
N ARG A 200 11.94 -12.27 1.36
CA ARG A 200 12.21 -13.35 2.33
C ARG A 200 12.42 -12.83 3.75
N GLU A 201 13.11 -11.71 3.91
CA GLU A 201 13.35 -11.08 5.21
C GLU A 201 12.05 -10.47 5.76
N TRP A 202 11.30 -9.78 4.91
CA TRP A 202 10.00 -9.19 5.21
C TRP A 202 8.95 -10.22 5.62
N THR A 203 8.79 -11.30 4.84
CA THR A 203 7.86 -12.39 5.19
C THR A 203 8.24 -13.08 6.49
N ARG A 204 9.55 -13.26 6.76
CA ARG A 204 10.00 -13.80 8.05
C ARG A 204 9.62 -12.87 9.19
N PHE A 205 9.85 -11.57 9.04
CA PHE A 205 9.47 -10.58 10.05
C PHE A 205 7.95 -10.58 10.31
N LEU A 206 7.12 -10.56 9.26
CA LEU A 206 5.67 -10.67 9.40
C LEU A 206 5.25 -11.97 10.09
N SER A 207 5.89 -13.10 9.77
CA SER A 207 5.57 -14.38 10.42
C SER A 207 5.86 -14.36 11.92
N VAL A 208 6.91 -13.66 12.36
CA VAL A 208 7.20 -13.45 13.79
C VAL A 208 6.11 -12.61 14.44
N LEU A 209 5.69 -11.50 13.82
CA LEU A 209 4.61 -10.65 14.34
C LEU A 209 3.29 -11.43 14.47
N ILE A 210 2.95 -12.21 13.45
CA ILE A 210 1.73 -13.03 13.43
C ILE A 210 1.80 -14.11 14.52
N ALA A 211 2.95 -14.77 14.69
CA ALA A 211 3.14 -15.77 15.73
C ALA A 211 3.01 -15.18 17.14
N GLU A 212 3.73 -14.10 17.44
CA GLU A 212 3.63 -13.40 18.72
C GLU A 212 2.18 -12.94 18.99
N ARG A 213 1.49 -12.41 17.97
CA ARG A 213 0.09 -11.98 18.11
C ARG A 213 -0.84 -13.16 18.40
N ARG A 214 -0.61 -14.33 17.78
CA ARG A 214 -1.39 -15.56 18.02
C ARG A 214 -1.16 -16.13 19.42
N GLU A 215 0.08 -16.09 19.92
CA GLU A 215 0.43 -16.62 21.26
C GLU A 215 -0.30 -15.90 22.39
N MET A 216 -0.58 -14.61 22.25
CA MET A 216 -1.36 -13.87 23.24
C MET A 216 -2.85 -14.20 23.24
N GLY A 217 -3.36 -14.82 22.17
CA GLY A 217 -4.78 -15.09 22.00
C GLY A 217 -5.62 -13.85 21.68
N PRO A 218 -6.93 -14.01 21.44
CA PRO A 218 -7.84 -12.89 21.23
C PRO A 218 -7.90 -12.01 22.48
N SER A 219 -8.03 -10.71 22.30
CA SER A 219 -8.25 -9.80 23.42
C SER A 219 -9.59 -10.12 24.09
N LEU A 220 -9.55 -10.84 25.22
CA LEU A 220 -10.76 -11.27 25.95
C LEU A 220 -11.42 -10.09 26.70
N ASP A 221 -10.61 -9.13 27.15
CA ASP A 221 -11.03 -7.99 27.99
C ASP A 221 -10.69 -6.60 27.38
N GLY A 222 -10.09 -6.54 26.18
CA GLY A 222 -9.67 -5.31 25.52
C GLY A 222 -10.29 -5.10 24.12
N PRO A 223 -10.08 -3.93 23.50
CA PRO A 223 -10.54 -3.68 22.14
C PRO A 223 -9.91 -4.69 21.17
N ARG A 224 -10.74 -5.25 20.28
CA ARG A 224 -10.27 -6.13 19.19
C ARG A 224 -9.50 -5.31 18.17
N ASP A 225 -8.43 -5.89 17.65
CA ASP A 225 -7.66 -5.31 16.54
C ASP A 225 -8.06 -5.88 15.18
N LEU A 226 -7.51 -5.28 14.13
CA LEU A 226 -7.75 -5.68 12.76
C LEU A 226 -7.19 -7.09 12.46
N PHE A 227 -6.14 -7.55 13.18
CA PHE A 227 -5.68 -8.92 13.07
C PHE A 227 -6.74 -9.92 13.51
N ASP A 228 -7.36 -9.73 14.68
CA ASP A 228 -8.45 -10.59 15.17
C ASP A 228 -9.60 -10.61 14.16
N LEU A 229 -9.99 -9.44 13.65
CA LEU A 229 -11.07 -9.33 12.66
C LEU A 229 -10.74 -10.05 11.34
N MET A 230 -9.48 -10.04 10.90
CA MET A 230 -9.04 -10.72 9.69
C MET A 230 -8.87 -12.23 9.87
N VAL A 231 -8.47 -12.69 11.06
CA VAL A 231 -8.42 -14.12 11.40
C VAL A 231 -9.83 -14.71 11.49
N ASP A 232 -10.78 -13.95 12.02
CA ASP A 232 -12.20 -14.34 12.11
C ASP A 232 -12.95 -14.16 10.79
N ALA A 233 -12.37 -13.46 9.82
CA ALA A 233 -13.00 -13.21 8.54
C ALA A 233 -13.27 -14.54 7.81
N ARG A 234 -14.50 -14.69 7.34
CA ARG A 234 -14.94 -15.81 6.51
C ARG A 234 -15.62 -15.25 5.28
N ASP A 235 -15.44 -15.92 4.14
CA ASP A 235 -16.22 -15.59 2.97
C ASP A 235 -17.72 -15.84 3.26
N PRO A 236 -18.61 -14.83 3.13
CA PRO A 236 -20.03 -15.02 3.39
C PRO A 236 -20.72 -16.05 2.47
N GLU A 237 -20.14 -16.37 1.31
CA GLU A 237 -20.71 -17.36 0.38
C GLU A 237 -20.15 -18.76 0.57
N THR A 238 -18.81 -18.92 0.65
CA THR A 238 -18.20 -20.25 0.79
C THR A 238 -17.97 -20.68 2.24
N GLY A 239 -17.90 -19.73 3.17
CA GLY A 239 -17.51 -19.97 4.56
C GLY A 239 -16.00 -20.12 4.75
N ASP A 240 -15.19 -19.95 3.71
CA ASP A 240 -13.74 -20.16 3.78
C ASP A 240 -13.03 -19.05 4.55
N ALA A 241 -11.99 -19.43 5.30
CA ALA A 241 -11.06 -18.51 5.95
C ALA A 241 -9.83 -18.26 5.07
N PHE A 242 -9.09 -17.19 5.35
CA PHE A 242 -7.77 -17.00 4.75
C PHE A 242 -6.79 -18.05 5.26
N ALA A 243 -5.99 -18.61 4.34
CA ALA A 243 -4.82 -19.38 4.72
C ALA A 243 -3.75 -18.47 5.35
N ASP A 244 -2.83 -19.03 6.14
CA ASP A 244 -1.82 -18.27 6.88
C ASP A 244 -0.96 -17.36 5.98
N HIS A 245 -0.63 -17.81 4.77
CA HIS A 245 0.15 -17.02 3.80
C HIS A 245 -0.68 -15.87 3.20
N GLU A 246 -1.95 -16.10 2.90
CA GLU A 246 -2.86 -15.06 2.42
C GLU A 246 -3.07 -14.01 3.50
N LEU A 247 -3.29 -14.43 4.75
CA LEU A 247 -3.42 -13.53 5.90
C LEU A 247 -2.19 -12.62 6.05
N ALA A 248 -0.98 -13.17 5.93
CA ALA A 248 0.26 -12.39 5.98
C ALA A 248 0.34 -11.34 4.86
N ASP A 249 -0.10 -11.69 3.65
CA ASP A 249 -0.12 -10.78 2.51
C ASP A 249 -1.20 -9.68 2.66
N GLN A 250 -2.35 -10.02 3.27
CA GLN A 250 -3.36 -9.01 3.63
C GLN A 250 -2.86 -8.05 4.71
N ILE A 251 -2.19 -8.56 5.74
CA ILE A 251 -1.58 -7.75 6.80
C ILE A 251 -0.55 -6.79 6.21
N ALA A 252 0.34 -7.29 5.35
CA ALA A 252 1.31 -6.46 4.64
C ALA A 252 0.61 -5.35 3.86
N THR A 253 -0.45 -5.71 3.14
CA THR A 253 -1.26 -4.77 2.35
C THR A 253 -1.86 -3.67 3.22
N MET A 254 -2.44 -4.00 4.37
CA MET A 254 -3.09 -3.01 5.25
C MET A 254 -2.09 -2.02 5.86
N ILE A 255 -0.95 -2.52 6.35
CA ILE A 255 0.10 -1.68 6.94
C ILE A 255 0.62 -0.67 5.91
N LEU A 256 0.88 -1.13 4.68
CA LEU A 256 1.49 -0.31 3.64
C LEU A 256 0.52 0.68 3.01
N ALA A 257 -0.71 0.24 2.75
CA ALA A 257 -1.73 1.10 2.15
C ALA A 257 -2.09 2.26 3.08
N GLY A 258 -2.20 1.99 4.39
CA GLY A 258 -2.64 2.97 5.39
C GLY A 258 -1.53 3.89 5.92
N HIS A 259 -0.26 3.56 5.74
CA HIS A 259 0.83 4.34 6.34
C HIS A 259 1.15 5.64 5.57
N GLU A 260 1.67 5.53 4.34
CA GLU A 260 2.17 6.71 3.60
C GLU A 260 1.05 7.62 3.10
N THR A 261 -0.09 7.04 2.69
CA THR A 261 -1.22 7.81 2.18
C THR A 261 -1.87 8.66 3.27
N THR A 262 -2.10 8.08 4.45
CA THR A 262 -2.65 8.79 5.62
C THR A 262 -1.67 9.82 6.14
N ALA A 263 -0.37 9.50 6.23
CA ALA A 263 0.65 10.46 6.63
C ALA A 263 0.66 11.69 5.73
N THR A 264 0.56 11.47 4.41
CA THR A 264 0.50 12.57 3.42
C THR A 264 -0.80 13.36 3.49
N ALA A 265 -1.92 12.74 3.88
CA ALA A 265 -3.21 13.43 4.02
C ALA A 265 -3.31 14.27 5.30
N LEU A 266 -2.57 13.89 6.36
CA LEU A 266 -2.52 14.63 7.62
C LEU A 266 -1.58 15.84 7.57
N PHE A 267 -0.63 15.85 6.63
CA PHE A 267 0.33 16.93 6.42
C PHE A 267 -0.12 17.91 5.34
#